data_AF-A0A367FN95-F1
#
_entry.id   AF-A0A367FN95-F1
#
_cell.length_a   1.000
_cell.length_b   1.000
_cell.length_c   1.000
_cell.angle_alpha   90.00
_cell.angle_beta   90.00
_cell.angle_gamma   90.00
#
_symmetry.space_group_name_H-M   'P 1'
#
loop_
_entity.id
_entity.type
_entity.pdbx_description
1 polymer ?
#
loop_
_entity_poly.entity_id
_entity_poly.type
_entity_poly.pdbx_seq_one_letter_code
_entity_poly.pdbx_strand_id
1 'polypeptide(L)'
;MRVISEGVRLDLDFVCEHAGRPPGRLTRRDIARALLAVPTGQALVALPDLRRAMLAAGNPLSARFWDSAKATLASIEMGVATVGDVQRWLEATGTEPILITRAYFVWPEEGERGPVASELHDRLVAHLEDQVADGRIDPDRLASGDTEAREVYEDIQDRWLISPLPDGRVPGPAVNDELEEGLFATWDEEEAFALSELRRVLADLPEPDLPSADLEAAARRLRALLDEPGYPGSVLRACAGIDGERLPEDDTELWLTVAAGIASPVSDLQDEDAHQFWNLDAELSEEDAALAALCTIHHADWLAAVTALARRGPGVLASPERIARFVAESEDIDVEMDDPEDLRTTEELFTSVMPLWIRLGIVDERQILTPLGWWGLPKALELAWSPS
;
A
#
# COMPACT_ATOMS: atom_id res chain seq x y z
N MET A 1 19.91 -10.09 -2.30
CA MET A 1 20.62 -10.88 -1.27
C MET A 1 21.83 -11.58 -1.89
N ARG A 2 23.03 -10.98 -1.84
CA ARG A 2 24.27 -11.65 -2.32
C ARG A 2 24.83 -12.48 -1.18
N VAL A 3 24.97 -13.79 -1.40
CA VAL A 3 25.70 -14.71 -0.53
C VAL A 3 27.17 -14.30 -0.54
N ILE A 4 27.66 -13.71 0.54
CA ILE A 4 29.08 -13.41 0.75
C ILE A 4 29.72 -14.64 1.41
N SER A 5 30.33 -15.51 0.60
CA SER A 5 31.16 -16.62 1.07
C SER A 5 32.64 -16.29 0.89
N GLU A 6 33.28 -15.82 1.95
CA GLU A 6 34.70 -15.94 2.35
C GLU A 6 34.97 -14.79 3.33
N GLY A 7 35.63 -15.09 4.47
CA GLY A 7 35.62 -14.29 5.70
C GLY A 7 35.99 -12.82 5.51
N VAL A 8 35.00 -11.97 5.28
CA VAL A 8 35.13 -10.51 5.30
C VAL A 8 35.58 -10.11 6.68
N ARG A 9 36.83 -9.70 6.82
CA ARG A 9 37.36 -9.20 8.10
C ARG A 9 36.85 -7.77 8.30
N LEU A 10 36.11 -7.54 9.37
CA LEU A 10 35.76 -6.18 9.77
C LEU A 10 37.02 -5.42 10.21
N ASP A 11 37.49 -4.53 9.36
CA ASP A 11 38.57 -3.56 9.61
C ASP A 11 38.20 -2.18 9.06
N LEU A 12 39.10 -1.21 9.20
CA LEU A 12 38.83 0.17 8.78
C LEU A 12 38.59 0.28 7.26
N ASP A 13 39.26 -0.56 6.45
CA ASP A 13 39.10 -0.54 5.00
C ASP A 13 37.71 -1.04 4.60
N PHE A 14 37.22 -2.10 5.24
CA PHE A 14 35.83 -2.55 5.07
C PHE A 14 34.82 -1.46 5.41
N VAL A 15 35.01 -0.74 6.53
CA VAL A 15 34.09 0.34 6.92
C VAL A 15 34.11 1.48 5.89
N CYS A 16 35.30 1.83 5.37
CA CYS A 16 35.43 2.86 4.34
C CYS A 16 34.75 2.46 3.03
N GLU A 17 34.91 1.20 2.61
CA GLU A 17 34.25 0.65 1.42
C GLU A 17 32.73 0.62 1.61
N HIS A 18 32.26 0.12 2.75
CA HIS A 18 30.84 0.03 3.07
C HIS A 18 30.15 1.41 3.13
N ALA A 19 30.83 2.42 3.71
CA ALA A 19 30.30 3.78 3.83
C ALA A 19 30.58 4.64 2.58
N GLY A 20 31.42 4.19 1.65
CA GLY A 20 31.89 4.99 0.51
C GLY A 20 32.67 6.25 0.91
N ARG A 21 33.31 6.26 2.10
CA ARG A 21 33.92 7.45 2.72
C ARG A 21 35.34 7.16 3.21
N PRO A 22 36.27 8.14 3.13
CA PRO A 22 37.60 7.97 3.71
C PRO A 22 37.56 8.02 5.25
N PRO A 23 38.57 7.47 5.95
CA PRO A 23 38.58 7.36 7.41
C PRO A 23 38.29 8.66 8.17
N GLY A 24 38.82 9.78 7.69
CA GLY A 24 38.66 11.11 8.30
C GLY A 24 37.25 11.72 8.14
N ARG A 25 36.36 11.08 7.39
CA ARG A 25 34.98 11.52 7.11
C ARG A 25 33.93 10.52 7.61
N LEU A 26 34.36 9.41 8.22
CA LEU A 26 33.43 8.42 8.78
C LEU A 26 32.68 9.00 9.99
N THR A 27 31.37 8.77 9.99
CA THR A 27 30.46 9.14 11.08
C THR A 27 30.24 7.97 12.03
N ARG A 28 29.55 8.24 13.15
CA ARG A 28 29.07 7.19 14.07
C ARG A 28 28.11 6.23 13.37
N ARG A 29 27.24 6.76 12.51
CA ARG A 29 26.28 5.99 11.70
C ARG A 29 26.99 5.04 10.74
N ASP A 30 28.02 5.52 10.04
CA ASP A 30 28.80 4.69 9.11
C ASP A 30 29.42 3.48 9.81
N ILE A 31 30.00 3.69 11.00
CA ILE A 31 30.58 2.61 11.80
C ILE A 31 29.48 1.69 12.35
N ALA A 32 28.36 2.23 12.84
CA ALA A 32 27.26 1.44 13.38
C ALA A 32 26.65 0.52 12.31
N ARG A 33 26.39 1.03 11.10
CA ARG A 33 25.87 0.25 9.97
C ARG A 33 26.87 -0.82 9.52
N ALA A 34 28.16 -0.50 9.42
CA ALA A 34 29.19 -1.49 9.10
C ALA A 34 29.33 -2.60 10.15
N LEU A 35 29.12 -2.29 11.44
CA LEU A 35 29.10 -3.28 12.52
C LEU A 35 27.91 -4.24 12.42
N LEU A 36 26.74 -3.75 11.95
CA LEU A 36 25.54 -4.58 11.74
C LEU A 36 25.59 -5.38 10.43
N ALA A 37 26.45 -5.00 9.48
CA ALA A 37 26.61 -5.69 8.20
C ALA A 37 27.40 -7.01 8.28
N VAL A 38 27.97 -7.33 9.44
CA VAL A 38 28.77 -8.56 9.68
C VAL A 38 28.22 -9.34 10.88
N PRO A 39 28.54 -10.64 11.03
CA PRO A 39 28.14 -11.40 12.21
C PRO A 39 28.57 -10.73 13.52
N THR A 40 27.66 -10.61 14.47
CA THR A 40 27.84 -9.85 15.73
C THR A 40 29.06 -10.30 16.54
N GLY A 41 29.33 -11.61 16.66
CA GLY A 41 30.54 -12.12 17.29
C GLY A 41 31.83 -11.62 16.64
N GLN A 42 31.85 -11.45 15.32
CA GLN A 42 33.00 -10.87 14.60
C GLN A 42 33.11 -9.36 14.87
N ALA A 43 31.98 -8.65 14.86
CA ALA A 43 31.92 -7.23 15.17
C ALA A 43 32.51 -6.93 16.56
N LEU A 44 32.11 -7.70 17.57
CA LEU A 44 32.59 -7.57 18.96
C LEU A 44 34.11 -7.75 19.09
N VAL A 45 34.68 -8.72 18.36
CA VAL A 45 36.13 -8.98 18.36
C VAL A 45 36.90 -7.84 17.70
N ALA A 46 36.34 -7.21 16.67
CA ALA A 46 37.00 -6.16 15.89
C ALA A 46 36.98 -4.77 16.58
N LEU A 47 36.06 -4.51 17.52
CA LEU A 47 35.89 -3.19 18.15
C LEU A 47 37.18 -2.55 18.69
N PRO A 48 38.07 -3.25 19.43
CA PRO A 48 39.29 -2.63 19.96
C PRO A 48 40.28 -2.21 18.86
N ASP A 49 40.35 -2.98 17.78
CA ASP A 49 41.23 -2.71 16.64
C ASP A 49 40.69 -1.54 15.82
N LEU A 50 39.38 -1.54 15.56
CA LEU A 50 38.70 -0.46 14.85
C LEU A 50 38.83 0.87 15.60
N ARG A 51 38.64 0.87 16.93
CA ARG A 51 38.85 2.06 17.76
C ARG A 51 40.28 2.61 17.66
N ARG A 52 41.28 1.74 17.66
CA ARG A 52 42.70 2.15 17.49
C ARG A 52 42.97 2.69 16.09
N ALA A 53 42.39 2.07 15.06
CA ALA A 53 42.51 2.51 13.67
C ALA A 53 41.89 3.90 13.46
N MET A 54 40.69 4.15 14.00
CA MET A 54 40.02 5.46 13.95
C MET A 54 40.84 6.56 14.65
N LEU A 55 41.44 6.24 15.81
CA LEU A 55 42.36 7.16 16.49
C LEU A 55 43.60 7.46 15.65
N ALA A 56 44.21 6.43 15.03
CA ALA A 56 45.37 6.58 14.16
C ALA A 56 45.05 7.38 12.88
N ALA A 57 43.83 7.28 12.39
CA ALA A 57 43.31 8.05 11.25
C ALA A 57 42.95 9.51 11.60
N GLY A 58 43.07 9.92 12.87
CA GLY A 58 42.77 11.27 13.32
C GLY A 58 41.28 11.59 13.47
N ASN A 59 40.42 10.56 13.49
CA ASN A 59 38.97 10.69 13.68
C ASN A 59 38.49 9.88 14.90
N PRO A 60 38.90 10.25 16.13
CA PRO A 60 38.52 9.51 17.33
C PRO A 60 37.03 9.72 17.66
N LEU A 61 36.26 8.62 17.71
CA LEU A 61 34.90 8.65 18.26
C LEU A 61 34.92 8.59 19.80
N SER A 62 33.83 9.06 20.42
CA SER A 62 33.69 9.15 21.87
C SER A 62 33.72 7.77 22.54
N ALA A 63 34.15 7.73 23.81
CA ALA A 63 34.10 6.51 24.60
C ALA A 63 32.66 5.96 24.72
N ARG A 64 31.67 6.87 24.87
CA ARG A 64 30.25 6.52 24.96
C ARG A 64 29.76 5.76 23.73
N PHE A 65 30.16 6.18 22.52
CA PHE A 65 29.82 5.45 21.30
C PHE A 65 30.37 4.02 21.31
N TRP A 66 31.64 3.83 21.68
CA TRP A 66 32.24 2.49 21.71
C TRP A 66 31.62 1.59 22.78
N ASP A 67 31.29 2.16 23.94
CA ASP A 67 30.63 1.44 25.02
C ASP A 67 29.20 1.05 24.64
N SER A 68 28.44 1.95 23.98
CA SER A 68 27.09 1.65 23.48
C SER A 68 27.12 0.61 22.36
N ALA A 69 28.04 0.73 21.39
CA ALA A 69 28.22 -0.26 20.33
C ALA A 69 28.50 -1.65 20.90
N LYS A 70 29.41 -1.75 21.87
CA LYS A 70 29.71 -3.03 22.55
C LYS A 70 28.49 -3.59 23.27
N ALA A 71 27.73 -2.76 23.97
CA ALA A 71 26.54 -3.18 24.72
C ALA A 71 25.44 -3.70 23.78
N THR A 72 25.13 -2.96 22.71
CA THR A 72 24.11 -3.34 21.72
C THR A 72 24.51 -4.65 21.02
N LEU A 73 25.74 -4.75 20.52
CA LEU A 73 26.23 -5.97 19.86
C LEU A 73 26.22 -7.17 20.83
N ALA A 74 26.64 -7.00 22.09
CA ALA A 74 26.55 -8.09 23.07
C ALA A 74 25.09 -8.54 23.30
N SER A 75 24.15 -7.60 23.34
CA SER A 75 22.71 -7.88 23.48
C SER A 75 22.17 -8.68 22.29
N ILE A 76 22.58 -8.33 21.07
CA ILE A 76 22.24 -9.07 19.84
C ILE A 76 22.81 -10.49 19.88
N GLU A 77 24.09 -10.65 20.23
CA GLU A 77 24.76 -11.97 20.31
C GLU A 77 24.11 -12.89 21.35
N MET A 78 23.59 -12.32 22.45
CA MET A 78 22.85 -13.06 23.47
C MET A 78 21.40 -13.38 23.08
N GLY A 79 20.92 -12.87 21.93
CA GLY A 79 19.54 -13.08 21.47
C GLY A 79 18.48 -12.34 22.29
N VAL A 80 18.86 -11.29 23.02
CA VAL A 80 17.94 -10.52 23.88
C VAL A 80 17.62 -9.12 23.35
N ALA A 81 18.31 -8.66 22.31
CA ALA A 81 18.02 -7.39 21.65
C ALA A 81 16.75 -7.46 20.79
N THR A 82 15.91 -6.44 20.89
CA THR A 82 14.79 -6.22 19.96
C THR A 82 15.22 -5.38 18.76
N VAL A 83 14.45 -5.41 17.66
CA VAL A 83 14.64 -4.50 16.51
C VAL A 83 14.61 -3.04 16.97
N GLY A 84 13.71 -2.69 17.89
CA GLY A 84 13.62 -1.36 18.47
C GLY A 84 14.86 -0.94 19.27
N ASP A 85 15.59 -1.87 19.89
CA ASP A 85 16.85 -1.55 20.58
C ASP A 85 17.96 -1.19 19.59
N VAL A 86 18.05 -1.93 18.48
CA VAL A 86 19.02 -1.65 17.41
C VAL A 86 18.70 -0.33 16.73
N GLN A 87 17.42 -0.08 16.42
CA GLN A 87 16.96 1.17 15.82
C GLN A 87 17.25 2.37 16.72
N ARG A 88 16.92 2.29 18.03
CA ARG A 88 17.25 3.35 18.99
C ARG A 88 18.75 3.62 19.09
N TRP A 89 19.58 2.58 19.00
CA TRP A 89 21.03 2.73 19.00
C TRP A 89 21.54 3.42 17.72
N LEU A 90 20.99 3.10 16.55
CA LEU A 90 21.30 3.78 15.30
C LEU A 90 20.87 5.25 15.35
N GLU A 91 19.66 5.56 15.82
CA GLU A 91 19.19 6.93 16.01
C GLU A 91 20.07 7.72 16.98
N ALA A 92 20.59 7.07 18.04
CA ALA A 92 21.52 7.68 18.98
C ALA A 92 22.89 8.05 18.37
N THR A 93 23.19 7.63 17.14
CA THR A 93 24.34 8.16 16.39
C THR A 93 24.16 9.64 16.01
N GLY A 94 22.92 10.14 16.06
CA GLY A 94 22.54 11.53 15.79
C GLY A 94 22.41 11.88 14.30
N THR A 95 22.58 10.89 13.41
CA THR A 95 22.54 11.08 11.95
C THR A 95 21.69 10.03 11.23
N GLU A 96 21.13 9.05 11.96
CA GLU A 96 20.18 8.09 11.42
C GLU A 96 18.75 8.62 11.61
N PRO A 97 18.01 8.92 10.53
CA PRO A 97 16.64 9.42 10.63
C PRO A 97 15.76 8.53 11.52
N ILE A 98 14.86 9.17 12.25
CA ILE A 98 13.88 8.47 13.07
C ILE A 98 12.87 7.82 12.14
N LEU A 99 12.61 6.53 12.35
CA LEU A 99 11.71 5.76 11.49
C LEU A 99 10.27 6.29 11.56
N ILE A 100 9.79 6.60 12.77
CA ILE A 100 8.46 7.14 13.03
C ILE A 100 8.61 8.44 13.83
N THR A 101 8.28 9.55 13.19
CA THR A 101 8.36 10.89 13.79
C THR A 101 7.17 11.20 14.70
N ARG A 102 7.25 12.29 15.48
CA ARG A 102 6.10 12.76 16.29
C ARG A 102 4.95 13.26 15.43
N ALA A 103 5.26 13.74 14.23
CA ALA A 103 4.27 14.13 13.24
C ALA A 103 3.66 12.94 12.48
N TYR A 104 3.89 11.71 12.94
CA TYR A 104 3.41 10.46 12.32
C TYR A 104 3.90 10.20 10.89
N PHE A 105 4.91 10.93 10.44
CA PHE A 105 5.62 10.57 9.21
C PHE A 105 6.42 9.29 9.41
N VAL A 106 6.30 8.36 8.47
CA VAL A 106 6.97 7.06 8.47
C VAL A 106 7.83 6.95 7.22
N TRP A 107 9.13 6.69 7.41
CA TRP A 107 10.00 6.40 6.27
C TRP A 107 9.75 4.97 5.76
N PRO A 108 9.70 4.76 4.43
CA PRO A 108 9.71 3.41 3.87
C PRO A 108 10.96 2.66 4.28
N GLU A 109 10.87 1.32 4.30
CA GLU A 109 12.04 0.48 4.55
C GLU A 109 13.11 0.71 3.48
N GLU A 110 14.39 0.53 3.83
CA GLU A 110 15.52 0.85 2.93
C GLU A 110 15.45 0.12 1.58
N GLY A 111 14.85 -1.07 1.53
CA GLY A 111 14.63 -1.83 0.29
C GLY A 111 13.41 -1.41 -0.53
N GLU A 112 12.49 -0.64 0.06
CA GLU A 112 11.20 -0.26 -0.53
C GLU A 112 11.16 1.23 -0.92
N ARG A 113 12.20 2.00 -0.56
CA ARG A 113 12.29 3.41 -0.94
C ARG A 113 12.38 3.58 -2.45
N GLY A 114 11.47 4.36 -2.99
CA GLY A 114 11.59 4.90 -4.33
C GLY A 114 12.76 5.89 -4.47
N PRO A 115 13.01 6.39 -5.69
CA PRO A 115 14.08 7.34 -5.97
C PRO A 115 13.98 8.65 -5.15
N VAL A 116 12.78 9.19 -4.94
CA VAL A 116 12.55 10.43 -4.17
C VAL A 116 12.76 10.18 -2.68
N ALA A 117 12.19 9.11 -2.13
CA ALA A 117 12.40 8.73 -0.73
C ALA A 117 13.88 8.46 -0.43
N SER A 118 14.59 7.78 -1.34
CA SER A 118 16.04 7.54 -1.20
C SER A 118 16.84 8.84 -1.23
N GLU A 119 16.57 9.72 -2.19
CA GLU A 119 17.23 11.02 -2.30
C GLU A 119 17.00 11.89 -1.06
N LEU A 120 15.75 12.02 -0.61
CA LEU A 120 15.38 12.86 0.52
C LEU A 120 15.90 12.29 1.84
N HIS A 121 15.90 10.97 2.00
CA HIS A 121 16.54 10.33 3.15
C HIS A 121 18.04 10.67 3.22
N ASP A 122 18.77 10.59 2.10
CA ASP A 122 20.20 10.95 2.05
C ASP A 122 20.43 12.43 2.34
N ARG A 123 19.56 13.32 1.83
CA ARG A 123 19.61 14.75 2.16
C ARG A 123 19.34 15.02 3.64
N LEU A 124 18.44 14.27 4.27
CA LEU A 124 18.19 14.37 5.71
C LEU A 124 19.41 13.91 6.51
N VAL A 125 20.03 12.78 6.15
CA VAL A 125 21.28 12.32 6.79
C VAL A 125 22.36 13.40 6.71
N ALA A 126 22.57 14.00 5.54
CA ALA A 126 23.54 15.09 5.37
C ALA A 126 23.17 16.32 6.22
N HIS A 127 21.89 16.68 6.29
CA HIS A 127 21.41 17.76 7.15
C HIS A 127 21.71 17.48 8.63
N LEU A 128 21.47 16.24 9.10
CA LEU A 128 21.76 15.84 10.48
C LEU A 128 23.27 15.83 10.77
N GLU A 129 24.10 15.44 9.80
CA GLU A 129 25.56 15.56 9.91
C GLU A 129 25.99 17.02 10.13
N ASP A 130 25.41 17.96 9.39
CA ASP A 130 25.64 19.40 9.58
C ASP A 130 25.16 19.87 10.97
N GLN A 131 24.01 19.38 11.44
CA GLN A 131 23.50 19.72 12.78
C GLN A 131 24.38 19.18 13.92
N VAL A 132 24.99 18.00 13.74
CA VAL A 132 25.99 17.45 14.67
C VAL A 132 27.27 18.29 14.64
N ALA A 133 27.74 18.68 13.45
CA ALA A 133 28.93 19.52 13.31
C ALA A 133 28.75 20.92 13.92
N ASP A 134 27.55 21.48 13.81
CA ASP A 134 27.13 22.74 14.44
C ASP A 134 26.92 22.62 15.97
N GLY A 135 26.95 21.40 16.51
CA GLY A 135 26.74 21.12 17.93
C GLY A 135 25.29 21.28 18.40
N ARG A 136 24.31 21.36 17.47
CA ARG A 136 22.88 21.37 17.83
C ARG A 136 22.40 19.99 18.26
N ILE A 137 22.95 18.94 17.67
CA ILE A 137 22.74 17.54 18.07
C ILE A 137 23.98 17.08 18.82
N ASP A 138 23.80 16.56 20.04
CA ASP A 138 24.85 15.89 20.80
C ASP A 138 24.56 14.39 20.88
N PRO A 139 25.23 13.54 20.06
CA PRO A 139 24.91 12.13 20.08
C PRO A 139 25.47 11.38 21.30
N ASP A 140 26.35 11.99 22.11
CA ASP A 140 26.72 11.41 23.41
C ASP A 140 25.60 11.58 24.44
N ARG A 141 24.85 12.70 24.38
CA ARG A 141 23.62 12.88 25.16
C ARG A 141 22.52 11.93 24.68
N LEU A 142 22.33 11.79 23.37
CA LEU A 142 21.38 10.82 22.80
C LEU A 142 21.69 9.39 23.27
N ALA A 143 22.96 8.96 23.16
CA ALA A 143 23.39 7.63 23.63
C ALA A 143 23.22 7.41 25.14
N SER A 144 23.09 8.48 25.94
CA SER A 144 22.82 8.40 27.38
C SER A 144 21.33 8.35 27.74
N GLY A 145 20.44 8.43 26.75
CA GLY A 145 18.99 8.47 26.96
C GLY A 145 18.48 9.82 27.47
N ASP A 146 19.19 10.90 27.15
CA ASP A 146 18.78 12.26 27.53
C ASP A 146 17.52 12.68 26.74
N THR A 147 16.42 12.90 27.47
CA THR A 147 15.12 13.27 26.88
C THR A 147 15.15 14.62 26.16
N GLU A 148 15.88 15.62 26.68
CA GLU A 148 15.95 16.95 26.06
C GLU A 148 16.73 16.87 24.74
N ALA A 149 17.84 16.12 24.73
CA ALA A 149 18.60 15.90 23.50
C ALA A 149 17.76 15.16 22.44
N ARG A 150 16.94 14.19 22.89
CA ARG A 150 16.01 13.47 22.02
C ARG A 150 14.93 14.37 21.43
N GLU A 151 14.35 15.25 22.24
CA GLU A 151 13.36 16.26 21.79
C GLU A 151 13.96 17.18 20.73
N VAL A 152 15.17 17.71 20.94
CA VAL A 152 15.85 18.56 19.96
C VAL A 152 16.09 17.79 18.65
N TYR A 153 16.48 16.52 18.75
CA TYR A 153 16.73 15.67 17.59
C TYR A 153 15.46 15.39 16.77
N GLU A 154 14.34 15.13 17.44
CA GLU A 154 13.02 14.95 16.84
C GLU A 154 12.55 16.25 16.17
N ASP A 155 12.60 17.37 16.88
CA ASP A 155 12.14 18.68 16.39
C ASP A 155 12.88 19.16 15.13
N ILE A 156 14.18 18.84 15.03
CA ILE A 156 14.99 19.15 13.84
C ILE A 156 14.44 18.42 12.61
N GLN A 157 14.13 17.12 12.76
CA GLN A 157 13.66 16.29 11.65
C GLN A 157 12.24 16.65 11.25
N ASP A 158 11.34 16.84 12.22
CA ASP A 158 9.96 17.26 11.97
C ASP A 158 9.94 18.59 11.20
N ARG A 159 10.77 19.55 11.63
CA ARG A 159 10.90 20.83 10.94
C ARG A 159 11.45 20.66 9.53
N TRP A 160 12.44 19.79 9.34
CA TRP A 160 13.02 19.56 8.03
C TRP A 160 12.01 18.95 7.05
N LEU A 161 11.20 17.98 7.52
CA LEU A 161 10.17 17.32 6.71
C LEU A 161 9.08 18.26 6.20
N ILE A 162 8.76 19.32 6.96
CA ILE A 162 7.72 20.30 6.58
C ILE A 162 8.26 21.58 5.96
N SER A 163 9.59 21.75 5.91
CA SER A 163 10.21 22.97 5.37
C SER A 163 10.52 22.81 3.89
N PRO A 164 10.26 23.84 3.05
CA PRO A 164 10.62 23.79 1.64
C PRO A 164 12.14 23.74 1.47
N LEU A 165 12.61 22.81 0.66
CA LEU A 165 14.00 22.72 0.23
C LEU A 165 14.31 23.77 -0.86
N PRO A 166 15.60 24.02 -1.18
CA PRO A 166 15.98 25.00 -2.21
C PRO A 166 15.42 24.73 -3.61
N ASP A 167 15.01 23.49 -3.89
CA ASP A 167 14.36 23.10 -5.15
C ASP A 167 12.82 23.26 -5.09
N GLY A 168 12.27 23.77 -3.99
CA GLY A 168 10.85 24.05 -3.80
C GLY A 168 10.04 22.88 -3.24
N ARG A 169 10.58 21.66 -3.20
CA ARG A 169 9.90 20.49 -2.64
C ARG A 169 9.79 20.59 -1.13
N VAL A 170 8.68 20.10 -0.57
CA VAL A 170 8.55 19.85 0.87
C VAL A 170 8.74 18.34 1.07
N PRO A 171 9.73 17.87 1.86
CA PRO A 171 10.10 16.46 1.86
C PRO A 171 8.99 15.50 2.27
N GLY A 172 8.22 15.80 3.33
CA GLY A 172 7.15 14.93 3.82
C GLY A 172 6.11 14.61 2.73
N PRO A 173 5.45 15.63 2.15
CA PRO A 173 4.54 15.45 1.02
C PRO A 173 5.20 14.75 -0.16
N ALA A 174 6.40 15.17 -0.58
CA ALA A 174 7.05 14.58 -1.76
C ALA A 174 7.37 13.08 -1.62
N VAL A 175 7.64 12.59 -0.40
CA VAL A 175 7.80 11.15 -0.15
C VAL A 175 6.45 10.45 -0.14
N ASN A 176 5.42 11.05 0.48
CA ASN A 176 4.08 10.47 0.49
C ASN A 176 3.51 10.36 -0.94
N ASP A 177 3.67 11.40 -1.76
CA ASP A 177 3.24 11.41 -3.16
C ASP A 177 3.87 10.25 -3.94
N GLU A 178 5.18 9.99 -3.77
CA GLU A 178 5.84 8.84 -4.41
C GLU A 178 5.29 7.49 -3.93
N LEU A 179 4.96 7.36 -2.65
CA LEU A 179 4.37 6.14 -2.10
C LEU A 179 2.96 5.90 -2.61
N GLU A 180 2.16 6.95 -2.69
CA GLU A 180 0.82 6.91 -3.28
C GLU A 180 0.91 6.53 -4.76
N GLU A 181 1.79 7.17 -5.55
CA GLU A 181 2.05 6.80 -6.94
C GLU A 181 2.46 5.33 -7.08
N GLY A 182 3.31 4.81 -6.19
CA GLY A 182 3.70 3.40 -6.18
C GLY A 182 2.54 2.44 -5.86
N LEU A 183 1.65 2.84 -4.96
CA LEU A 183 0.44 2.09 -4.63
C LEU A 183 -0.52 2.04 -5.83
N PHE A 184 -0.77 3.20 -6.46
CA PHE A 184 -1.60 3.28 -7.67
C PHE A 184 -1.03 2.44 -8.81
N ALA A 185 0.29 2.49 -9.04
CA ALA A 185 0.93 1.66 -10.06
C ALA A 185 0.76 0.15 -9.79
N THR A 186 0.81 -0.26 -8.52
CA THR A 186 0.56 -1.66 -8.15
C THR A 186 -0.89 -2.05 -8.43
N TRP A 187 -1.85 -1.18 -8.11
CA TRP A 187 -3.27 -1.38 -8.44
C TRP A 187 -3.50 -1.45 -9.95
N ASP A 188 -2.88 -0.58 -10.75
CA ASP A 188 -2.96 -0.62 -12.21
C ASP A 188 -2.40 -1.95 -12.78
N GLU A 189 -1.33 -2.48 -12.18
CA GLU A 189 -0.78 -3.79 -12.57
C GLU A 189 -1.73 -4.94 -12.23
N GLU A 190 -2.38 -4.91 -11.07
CA GLU A 190 -3.41 -5.89 -10.68
C GLU A 190 -4.63 -5.83 -11.60
N GLU A 191 -5.11 -4.63 -11.93
CA GLU A 191 -6.22 -4.41 -12.86
C GLU A 191 -5.86 -4.95 -14.26
N ALA A 192 -4.68 -4.60 -14.77
CA ALA A 192 -4.20 -5.07 -16.07
C ALA A 192 -4.05 -6.60 -16.11
N PHE A 193 -3.55 -7.20 -15.03
CA PHE A 193 -3.48 -8.65 -14.88
C PHE A 193 -4.88 -9.27 -14.90
N ALA A 194 -5.81 -8.77 -14.08
CA ALA A 194 -7.18 -9.27 -14.01
C ALA A 194 -7.91 -9.17 -15.35
N LEU A 195 -7.75 -8.06 -16.07
CA LEU A 195 -8.27 -7.90 -17.43
C LEU A 195 -7.67 -8.89 -18.42
N SER A 196 -6.36 -9.14 -18.34
CA SER A 196 -5.68 -10.09 -19.21
C SER A 196 -6.19 -11.53 -18.98
N GLU A 197 -6.42 -11.90 -17.72
CA GLU A 197 -6.95 -13.21 -17.33
C GLU A 197 -8.42 -13.36 -17.70
N LEU A 198 -9.23 -12.30 -17.51
CA LEU A 198 -10.62 -12.28 -17.96
C LEU A 198 -10.70 -12.56 -19.47
N ARG A 199 -9.93 -11.81 -20.28
CA ARG A 199 -9.88 -12.00 -21.74
C ARG A 199 -9.40 -13.40 -22.12
N ARG A 200 -8.41 -13.95 -21.41
CA ARG A 200 -7.93 -15.32 -21.61
C ARG A 200 -9.05 -16.33 -21.38
N VAL A 201 -9.79 -16.22 -20.27
CA VAL A 201 -10.89 -17.15 -19.96
C VAL A 201 -12.04 -17.02 -20.96
N LEU A 202 -12.41 -15.79 -21.32
CA LEU A 202 -13.50 -15.56 -22.28
C LEU A 202 -13.19 -16.07 -23.68
N ALA A 203 -11.92 -16.05 -24.11
CA ALA A 203 -11.50 -16.56 -25.41
C ALA A 203 -11.79 -18.07 -25.60
N ASP A 204 -11.86 -18.83 -24.50
CA ASP A 204 -12.16 -20.27 -24.51
C ASP A 204 -13.67 -20.58 -24.40
N LEU A 205 -14.51 -19.55 -24.23
CA LEU A 205 -15.95 -19.68 -24.05
C LEU A 205 -16.73 -19.28 -25.31
N PRO A 206 -17.93 -19.85 -25.54
CA PRO A 206 -18.79 -19.40 -26.62
C PRO A 206 -19.24 -17.96 -26.39
N GLU A 207 -19.18 -17.13 -27.44
CA GLU A 207 -19.68 -15.75 -27.36
C GLU A 207 -21.20 -15.76 -27.15
N PRO A 208 -21.71 -15.10 -26.10
CA PRO A 208 -23.15 -15.04 -25.83
C PRO A 208 -23.86 -14.10 -26.81
N ASP A 209 -25.04 -14.53 -27.28
CA ASP A 209 -25.92 -13.65 -28.08
C ASP A 209 -26.43 -12.47 -27.23
N LEU A 210 -26.53 -11.29 -27.85
CA LEU A 210 -27.11 -10.10 -27.20
C LEU A 210 -28.61 -10.31 -26.92
N PRO A 211 -29.06 -10.28 -25.65
CA PRO A 211 -30.47 -10.43 -25.31
C PRO A 211 -31.18 -9.07 -25.42
N SER A 212 -31.43 -8.62 -26.66
CA SER A 212 -31.89 -7.25 -26.95
C SER A 212 -33.19 -6.86 -26.21
N ALA A 213 -34.16 -7.77 -26.13
CA ALA A 213 -35.43 -7.49 -25.44
C ALA A 213 -35.26 -7.33 -23.92
N ASP A 214 -34.36 -8.12 -23.32
CA ASP A 214 -34.07 -8.03 -21.89
C ASP A 214 -33.26 -6.77 -21.58
N LEU A 215 -32.32 -6.41 -22.45
CA LEU A 215 -31.55 -5.17 -22.37
C LEU A 215 -32.46 -3.94 -22.45
N GLU A 216 -33.33 -3.84 -23.45
CA GLU A 216 -34.28 -2.72 -23.58
C GLU A 216 -35.19 -2.59 -22.34
N ALA A 217 -35.64 -3.73 -21.79
CA ALA A 217 -36.45 -3.75 -20.59
C ALA A 217 -35.65 -3.30 -19.35
N ALA A 218 -34.39 -3.73 -19.23
CA ALA A 218 -33.50 -3.34 -18.15
C ALA A 218 -33.13 -1.86 -18.23
N ALA A 219 -32.73 -1.36 -19.40
CA ALA A 219 -32.40 0.05 -19.63
C ALA A 219 -33.58 0.97 -19.32
N ARG A 220 -34.82 0.58 -19.68
CA ARG A 220 -36.01 1.35 -19.32
C ARG A 220 -36.24 1.44 -17.81
N ARG A 221 -36.04 0.33 -17.09
CA ARG A 221 -36.13 0.32 -15.62
C ARG A 221 -35.00 1.14 -14.99
N LEU A 222 -33.78 1.01 -15.53
CA LEU A 222 -32.61 1.71 -15.05
C LEU A 222 -32.76 3.21 -15.19
N ARG A 223 -33.24 3.74 -16.33
CA ARG A 223 -33.49 5.19 -16.46
C ARG A 223 -34.48 5.73 -15.43
N ALA A 224 -35.57 4.98 -15.19
CA ALA A 224 -36.55 5.37 -14.16
C ALA A 224 -35.93 5.33 -12.75
N LEU A 225 -35.13 4.30 -12.46
CA LEU A 225 -34.46 4.13 -11.17
C LEU A 225 -33.43 5.22 -10.90
N LEU A 226 -32.61 5.57 -11.90
CA LEU A 226 -31.60 6.61 -11.75
C LEU A 226 -32.25 7.96 -11.46
N ASP A 227 -33.44 8.25 -12.01
CA ASP A 227 -34.19 9.48 -11.73
C ASP A 227 -34.76 9.57 -10.30
N GLU A 228 -34.85 8.45 -9.57
CA GLU A 228 -35.34 8.43 -8.20
C GLU A 228 -34.23 8.83 -7.20
N PRO A 229 -34.50 9.72 -6.24
CA PRO A 229 -33.55 10.02 -5.18
C PRO A 229 -33.44 8.86 -4.20
N GLY A 230 -32.21 8.58 -3.75
CA GLY A 230 -31.92 7.59 -2.73
C GLY A 230 -31.51 6.21 -3.28
N TYR A 231 -31.26 5.30 -2.35
CA TYR A 231 -30.83 3.94 -2.65
C TYR A 231 -31.89 3.14 -3.45
N PRO A 232 -31.50 2.35 -4.48
CA PRO A 232 -30.14 2.17 -5.00
C PRO A 232 -29.76 3.12 -6.16
N GLY A 233 -30.64 4.04 -6.57
CA GLY A 233 -30.43 4.90 -7.74
C GLY A 233 -29.25 5.86 -7.60
N SER A 234 -29.08 6.46 -6.42
CA SER A 234 -27.95 7.32 -6.04
C SER A 234 -26.60 6.60 -6.17
N VAL A 235 -26.49 5.40 -5.57
CA VAL A 235 -25.27 4.58 -5.60
C VAL A 235 -24.91 4.21 -7.04
N LEU A 236 -25.88 3.80 -7.85
CA LEU A 236 -25.63 3.45 -9.26
C LEU A 236 -25.18 4.64 -10.09
N ARG A 237 -25.66 5.86 -9.81
CA ARG A 237 -25.18 7.09 -10.46
C ARG A 237 -23.74 7.42 -10.08
N ALA A 238 -23.44 7.38 -8.78
CA ALA A 238 -22.11 7.65 -8.25
C ALA A 238 -21.09 6.67 -8.82
N CYS A 239 -21.38 5.37 -8.74
CA CYS A 239 -20.55 4.31 -9.31
C CYS A 239 -20.25 4.52 -10.80
N ALA A 240 -21.23 4.99 -11.57
CA ALA A 240 -21.12 5.20 -13.00
C ALA A 240 -20.53 6.57 -13.40
N GLY A 241 -20.25 7.47 -12.44
CA GLY A 241 -19.78 8.82 -12.71
C GLY A 241 -20.80 9.73 -13.43
N ILE A 242 -22.11 9.46 -13.30
CA ILE A 242 -23.17 10.18 -14.05
C ILE A 242 -23.77 11.35 -13.24
N ASP A 243 -23.06 11.83 -12.21
CA ASP A 243 -23.58 12.88 -11.34
C ASP A 243 -23.67 14.23 -12.05
N GLY A 244 -24.91 14.66 -12.34
CA GLY A 244 -25.20 15.91 -13.05
C GLY A 244 -25.04 15.85 -14.57
N GLU A 245 -24.63 14.71 -15.13
CA GLU A 245 -24.52 14.49 -16.57
C GLU A 245 -25.82 13.93 -17.19
N ARG A 246 -25.94 14.07 -18.51
CA ARG A 246 -27.09 13.51 -19.26
C ARG A 246 -26.87 12.01 -19.46
N LEU A 247 -27.84 11.19 -19.05
CA LEU A 247 -27.82 9.75 -19.30
C LEU A 247 -27.60 9.40 -20.78
N PRO A 248 -26.79 8.37 -21.09
CA PRO A 248 -26.64 7.87 -22.45
C PRO A 248 -27.98 7.50 -23.11
N GLU A 249 -28.12 7.88 -24.39
CA GLU A 249 -29.32 7.56 -25.18
C GLU A 249 -29.31 6.10 -25.64
N ASP A 250 -28.13 5.51 -25.84
CA ASP A 250 -28.00 4.11 -26.21
C ASP A 250 -28.19 3.19 -24.98
N ASP A 251 -29.04 2.18 -25.13
CA ASP A 251 -29.38 1.24 -24.05
C ASP A 251 -28.20 0.35 -23.66
N THR A 252 -27.34 0.01 -24.63
CA THR A 252 -26.15 -0.82 -24.38
C THR A 252 -25.11 -0.02 -23.61
N GLU A 253 -24.82 1.20 -24.05
CA GLU A 253 -23.90 2.13 -23.40
C GLU A 253 -24.34 2.43 -21.97
N LEU A 254 -25.62 2.79 -21.76
CA LEU A 254 -26.15 3.07 -20.42
C LEU A 254 -25.99 1.87 -19.49
N TRP A 255 -26.41 0.69 -19.93
CA TRP A 255 -26.40 -0.50 -19.08
C TRP A 255 -24.97 -0.94 -18.75
N LEU A 256 -24.07 -0.96 -19.75
CA LEU A 256 -22.68 -1.34 -19.55
C LEU A 256 -21.93 -0.35 -18.67
N THR A 257 -22.16 0.95 -18.83
CA THR A 257 -21.51 1.99 -17.99
C THR A 257 -21.89 1.81 -16.52
N VAL A 258 -23.18 1.61 -16.23
CA VAL A 258 -23.63 1.42 -14.85
C VAL A 258 -23.17 0.08 -14.28
N ALA A 259 -23.19 -1.00 -15.08
CA ALA A 259 -22.68 -2.30 -14.64
C ALA A 259 -21.17 -2.27 -14.39
N ALA A 260 -20.39 -1.57 -15.22
CA ALA A 260 -18.95 -1.40 -15.07
C ALA A 260 -18.62 -0.61 -13.80
N GLY A 261 -19.38 0.46 -13.52
CA GLY A 261 -19.22 1.26 -12.31
C GLY A 261 -19.43 0.49 -11.00
N ILE A 262 -20.20 -0.61 -11.00
CA ILE A 262 -20.32 -1.45 -9.80
C ILE A 262 -19.01 -2.20 -9.52
N ALA A 263 -18.29 -2.61 -10.56
CA ALA A 263 -17.05 -3.39 -10.45
C ALA A 263 -15.81 -2.50 -10.27
N SER A 264 -15.84 -1.28 -10.80
CA SER A 264 -14.85 -0.24 -10.57
C SER A 264 -15.57 1.08 -10.30
N PRO A 265 -15.99 1.33 -9.04
CA PRO A 265 -16.68 2.57 -8.69
C PRO A 265 -15.79 3.78 -8.96
N VAL A 266 -16.31 4.75 -9.72
CA VAL A 266 -15.68 6.06 -9.91
C VAL A 266 -15.75 6.83 -8.60
N SER A 267 -14.90 6.48 -7.64
CA SER A 267 -14.87 7.09 -6.32
C SER A 267 -14.01 8.36 -6.34
N ASP A 268 -14.52 9.42 -6.97
CA ASP A 268 -14.18 10.79 -6.57
C ASP A 268 -14.96 11.11 -5.29
N LEU A 269 -14.65 10.41 -4.20
CA LEU A 269 -15.01 10.90 -2.87
C LEU A 269 -14.13 12.13 -2.65
N GLN A 270 -14.68 13.30 -2.98
CA GLN A 270 -14.02 14.58 -2.73
C GLN A 270 -13.55 14.59 -1.26
N ASP A 271 -12.26 14.87 -1.05
CA ASP A 271 -11.59 14.96 0.26
C ASP A 271 -12.35 15.81 1.30
N GLU A 272 -13.33 16.62 0.89
CA GLU A 272 -14.16 17.42 1.79
C GLU A 272 -15.05 16.58 2.74
N ASP A 273 -15.40 15.32 2.39
CA ASP A 273 -16.17 14.40 3.25
C ASP A 273 -15.31 13.39 4.03
N ALA A 274 -13.99 13.35 3.80
CA ALA A 274 -13.06 12.58 4.64
C ALA A 274 -13.09 13.04 6.12
N HIS A 275 -13.60 14.24 6.38
CA HIS A 275 -13.85 14.76 7.72
C HIS A 275 -15.09 14.17 8.42
N GLN A 276 -15.99 13.46 7.71
CA GLN A 276 -17.12 12.75 8.31
C GLN A 276 -16.75 11.33 8.79
N PHE A 277 -15.64 10.76 8.32
CA PHE A 277 -15.10 9.47 8.77
C PHE A 277 -14.67 9.44 10.25
N TRP A 278 -14.59 10.61 10.92
CA TRP A 278 -14.18 10.71 12.33
C TRP A 278 -15.33 10.50 13.33
N ASN A 279 -16.56 10.32 12.86
CA ASN A 279 -17.68 9.98 13.72
C ASN A 279 -17.90 8.46 13.75
N LEU A 280 -16.96 7.75 14.39
CA LEU A 280 -16.98 6.29 14.57
C LEU A 280 -18.24 5.72 15.27
N ASP A 281 -19.12 6.58 15.80
CA ASP A 281 -20.38 6.22 16.46
C ASP A 281 -21.63 6.44 15.58
N ALA A 282 -21.50 6.97 14.35
CA ALA A 282 -22.63 7.11 13.42
C ALA A 282 -22.80 5.85 12.58
N GLU A 283 -24.00 5.27 12.57
CA GLU A 283 -24.36 4.22 11.61
C GLU A 283 -24.22 4.80 10.19
N LEU A 284 -23.39 4.15 9.36
CA LEU A 284 -23.27 4.49 7.94
C LEU A 284 -24.65 4.42 7.29
N SER A 285 -24.93 5.33 6.35
CA SER A 285 -26.12 5.20 5.53
C SER A 285 -26.05 3.91 4.69
N GLU A 286 -27.20 3.40 4.24
CA GLU A 286 -27.22 2.22 3.35
C GLU A 286 -26.43 2.47 2.06
N GLU A 287 -26.34 3.72 1.62
CA GLU A 287 -25.57 4.14 0.44
C GLU A 287 -24.07 4.09 0.69
N ASP A 288 -23.61 4.66 1.80
CA ASP A 288 -22.19 4.68 2.18
C ASP A 288 -21.68 3.25 2.46
N ALA A 289 -22.49 2.43 3.12
CA ALA A 289 -22.16 1.03 3.38
C ALA A 289 -22.06 0.22 2.09
N ALA A 290 -22.94 0.48 1.12
CA ALA A 290 -22.89 -0.18 -0.19
C ALA A 290 -21.65 0.26 -0.98
N LEU A 291 -21.36 1.56 -1.07
CA LEU A 291 -20.17 2.08 -1.76
C LEU A 291 -18.87 1.58 -1.14
N ALA A 292 -18.76 1.62 0.19
CA ALA A 292 -17.59 1.10 0.91
C ALA A 292 -17.38 -0.39 0.63
N ALA A 293 -18.45 -1.19 0.61
CA ALA A 293 -18.36 -2.60 0.26
C ALA A 293 -17.89 -2.81 -1.19
N LEU A 294 -18.41 -2.05 -2.16
CA LEU A 294 -17.98 -2.15 -3.56
C LEU A 294 -16.49 -1.81 -3.74
N CYS A 295 -16.00 -0.74 -3.11
CA CYS A 295 -14.58 -0.36 -3.15
C CYS A 295 -13.66 -1.35 -2.42
N THR A 296 -14.21 -2.21 -1.55
CA THR A 296 -13.45 -3.23 -0.81
C THR A 296 -13.29 -4.53 -1.60
N ILE A 297 -14.13 -4.81 -2.61
CA ILE A 297 -14.02 -6.04 -3.39
C ILE A 297 -12.80 -5.97 -4.30
N HIS A 298 -11.87 -6.91 -4.14
CA HIS A 298 -10.65 -6.95 -4.94
C HIS A 298 -10.92 -7.38 -6.40
N HIS A 299 -10.04 -6.96 -7.32
CA HIS A 299 -10.07 -7.36 -8.74
C HIS A 299 -10.07 -8.88 -8.92
N ALA A 300 -9.33 -9.61 -8.08
CA ALA A 300 -9.29 -11.07 -8.08
C ALA A 300 -10.66 -11.71 -7.77
N ASP A 301 -11.41 -11.15 -6.81
CA ASP A 301 -12.73 -11.65 -6.43
C ASP A 301 -13.75 -11.41 -7.54
N TRP A 302 -13.73 -10.21 -8.14
CA TRP A 302 -14.54 -9.88 -9.32
C TRP A 302 -14.23 -10.82 -10.49
N LEU A 303 -12.95 -11.03 -10.78
CA LEU A 303 -12.49 -11.94 -11.83
C LEU A 303 -13.03 -13.36 -11.59
N ALA A 304 -12.78 -13.92 -10.41
CA ALA A 304 -13.20 -15.28 -10.06
C ALA A 304 -14.72 -15.46 -10.09
N ALA A 305 -15.48 -14.50 -9.56
CA ALA A 305 -16.93 -14.52 -9.60
C ALA A 305 -17.46 -14.49 -11.04
N VAL A 306 -16.96 -13.58 -11.87
CA VAL A 306 -17.48 -13.40 -13.23
C VAL A 306 -17.03 -14.52 -14.17
N THR A 307 -15.79 -15.03 -14.07
CA THR A 307 -15.34 -16.19 -14.85
C THR A 307 -16.14 -17.44 -14.48
N ALA A 308 -16.42 -17.64 -13.19
CA ALA A 308 -17.26 -18.73 -12.71
C ALA A 308 -18.69 -18.69 -13.26
N LEU A 309 -19.28 -17.50 -13.36
CA LEU A 309 -20.61 -17.29 -13.94
C LEU A 309 -20.58 -17.44 -15.47
N ALA A 310 -19.59 -16.86 -16.14
CA ALA A 310 -19.41 -16.96 -17.59
C ALA A 310 -19.28 -18.41 -18.07
N ARG A 311 -18.51 -19.24 -17.35
CA ARG A 311 -18.33 -20.67 -17.66
C ARG A 311 -19.61 -21.49 -17.49
N ARG A 312 -20.45 -21.16 -16.51
CA ARG A 312 -21.64 -21.96 -16.17
C ARG A 312 -22.90 -21.53 -16.92
N GLY A 313 -22.96 -20.28 -17.37
CA GLY A 313 -24.05 -19.76 -18.19
C GLY A 313 -25.34 -19.45 -17.43
N PRO A 314 -26.41 -19.02 -18.15
CA PRO A 314 -27.67 -18.61 -17.54
C PRO A 314 -28.36 -19.73 -16.77
N GLY A 315 -29.09 -19.38 -15.71
CA GLY A 315 -29.81 -20.34 -14.87
C GLY A 315 -29.04 -20.83 -13.63
N VAL A 316 -27.80 -20.36 -13.44
CA VAL A 316 -26.96 -20.68 -12.29
C VAL A 316 -27.35 -19.81 -11.10
N LEU A 317 -27.35 -20.40 -9.90
CA LEU A 317 -27.50 -19.64 -8.66
C LEU A 317 -26.25 -18.78 -8.42
N ALA A 318 -26.45 -17.48 -8.28
CA ALA A 318 -25.45 -16.45 -8.03
C ALA A 318 -25.73 -15.73 -6.71
N SER A 319 -26.12 -16.47 -5.67
CA SER A 319 -26.29 -15.91 -4.31
C SER A 319 -24.93 -15.48 -3.73
N PRO A 320 -24.88 -14.55 -2.76
CA PRO A 320 -23.61 -14.11 -2.16
C PRO A 320 -22.77 -15.28 -1.64
N GLU A 321 -23.39 -16.26 -0.97
CA GLU A 321 -22.73 -17.46 -0.45
C GLU A 321 -22.17 -18.33 -1.59
N ARG A 322 -22.87 -18.34 -2.74
CA ARG A 322 -22.43 -19.10 -3.91
C ARG A 322 -21.30 -18.39 -4.64
N ILE A 323 -21.33 -17.06 -4.72
CA ILE A 323 -20.24 -16.24 -5.27
C ILE A 323 -18.99 -16.38 -4.42
N ALA A 324 -19.07 -16.24 -3.10
CA ALA A 324 -17.94 -16.42 -2.20
C ALA A 324 -17.28 -17.78 -2.40
N ARG A 325 -18.08 -18.83 -2.56
CA ARG A 325 -17.57 -20.17 -2.88
C ARG A 325 -16.96 -20.27 -4.28
N PHE A 326 -17.44 -19.52 -5.28
CA PHE A 326 -16.78 -19.46 -6.58
C PHE A 326 -15.41 -18.79 -6.50
N VAL A 327 -15.28 -17.76 -5.68
CA VAL A 327 -13.99 -17.10 -5.42
C VAL A 327 -13.03 -18.10 -4.76
N ALA A 328 -13.45 -18.75 -3.68
CA ALA A 328 -12.62 -19.74 -2.97
C ALA A 328 -12.26 -21.00 -3.80
N GLU A 329 -13.10 -21.39 -4.76
CA GLU A 329 -12.85 -22.54 -5.64
C GLU A 329 -12.09 -22.17 -6.93
N SER A 330 -11.69 -20.91 -7.11
CA SER A 330 -11.14 -20.41 -8.36
C SER A 330 -9.68 -20.83 -8.57
N GLU A 331 -9.39 -21.45 -9.71
CA GLU A 331 -8.02 -21.73 -10.17
C GLU A 331 -7.41 -20.54 -10.96
N ASP A 332 -8.20 -19.50 -11.24
CA ASP A 332 -7.76 -18.34 -12.02
C ASP A 332 -7.05 -17.27 -11.17
N ILE A 333 -7.05 -17.42 -9.84
CA ILE A 333 -6.41 -16.51 -8.90
C ILE A 333 -5.54 -17.32 -7.94
N ASP A 334 -4.33 -16.83 -7.64
CA ASP A 334 -3.39 -17.47 -6.72
C ASP A 334 -3.64 -16.98 -5.28
N VAL A 335 -4.89 -17.12 -4.82
CA VAL A 335 -5.33 -16.72 -3.47
C VAL A 335 -5.86 -17.95 -2.75
N GLU A 336 -5.07 -18.48 -1.81
CA GLU A 336 -5.53 -19.56 -0.92
C GLU A 336 -6.52 -18.98 0.10
N MET A 337 -7.82 -19.09 -0.18
CA MET A 337 -8.88 -18.81 0.80
C MET A 337 -9.04 -20.00 1.77
N ASP A 338 -8.01 -20.27 2.54
CA ASP A 338 -7.98 -21.40 3.48
C ASP A 338 -8.65 -21.05 4.84
N ASP A 339 -8.90 -19.77 5.12
CA ASP A 339 -9.59 -19.31 6.33
C ASP A 339 -11.11 -19.18 6.12
N PRO A 340 -11.96 -19.84 6.94
CA PRO A 340 -13.40 -19.61 6.96
C PRO A 340 -13.81 -18.15 7.16
N GLU A 341 -12.97 -17.31 7.76
CA GLU A 341 -13.21 -15.88 7.92
C GLU A 341 -13.16 -15.13 6.59
N ASP A 342 -12.23 -15.47 5.69
CA ASP A 342 -12.11 -14.85 4.36
C ASP A 342 -13.36 -15.11 3.51
N LEU A 343 -13.85 -16.36 3.52
CA LEU A 343 -15.07 -16.74 2.81
C LEU A 343 -16.29 -15.93 3.28
N ARG A 344 -16.40 -15.72 4.60
CA ARG A 344 -17.48 -14.93 5.18
C ARG A 344 -17.36 -13.45 4.81
N THR A 345 -16.16 -12.91 4.80
CA THR A 345 -15.91 -11.53 4.36
C THR A 345 -16.34 -11.34 2.91
N THR A 346 -15.96 -12.24 1.99
CA THR A 346 -16.39 -12.17 0.59
C THR A 346 -17.91 -12.26 0.46
N GLU A 347 -18.57 -13.15 1.22
CA GLU A 347 -20.04 -13.25 1.25
C GLU A 347 -20.71 -11.94 1.71
N GLU A 348 -20.18 -11.32 2.78
CA GLU A 348 -20.67 -10.05 3.31
C GLU A 348 -20.52 -8.92 2.26
N LEU A 349 -19.41 -8.85 1.54
CA LEU A 349 -19.20 -7.87 0.47
C LEU A 349 -20.18 -8.04 -0.70
N PHE A 350 -20.35 -9.28 -1.19
CA PHE A 350 -21.28 -9.56 -2.29
C PHE A 350 -22.76 -9.45 -1.90
N THR A 351 -23.07 -9.41 -0.59
CA THR A 351 -24.42 -9.08 -0.11
C THR A 351 -24.82 -7.65 -0.50
N SER A 352 -23.88 -6.70 -0.50
CA SER A 352 -24.11 -5.32 -0.95
C SER A 352 -24.26 -5.20 -2.47
N VAL A 353 -23.62 -6.10 -3.23
CA VAL A 353 -23.71 -6.17 -4.71
C VAL A 353 -25.09 -6.68 -5.16
N MET A 354 -25.66 -7.63 -4.42
CA MET A 354 -26.83 -8.39 -4.86
C MET A 354 -28.07 -7.53 -5.20
N PRO A 355 -28.47 -6.53 -4.37
CA PRO A 355 -29.58 -5.65 -4.71
C PRO A 355 -29.34 -4.89 -6.01
N LEU A 356 -28.10 -4.45 -6.28
CA LEU A 356 -27.74 -3.72 -7.49
C LEU A 356 -27.83 -4.62 -8.72
N TRP A 357 -27.31 -5.85 -8.63
CA TRP A 357 -27.40 -6.85 -9.69
C TRP A 357 -28.86 -7.23 -10.03
N ILE A 358 -29.72 -7.37 -9.02
CA ILE A 358 -31.16 -7.61 -9.23
C ILE A 358 -31.79 -6.44 -10.00
N ARG A 359 -31.47 -5.19 -9.65
CA ARG A 359 -32.02 -4.00 -10.32
C ARG A 359 -31.56 -3.86 -11.76
N LEU A 360 -30.30 -4.18 -12.04
CA LEU A 360 -29.75 -4.23 -13.40
C LEU A 360 -30.28 -5.42 -14.22
N GLY A 361 -30.92 -6.40 -13.57
CA GLY A 361 -31.37 -7.63 -14.23
C GLY A 361 -30.23 -8.58 -14.59
N ILE A 362 -29.07 -8.43 -13.94
CA ILE A 362 -27.95 -9.37 -14.03
C ILE A 362 -28.37 -10.73 -13.45
N VAL A 363 -29.07 -10.67 -12.32
CA VAL A 363 -29.74 -11.82 -11.71
C VAL A 363 -31.24 -11.51 -11.56
N ASP A 364 -32.06 -12.56 -11.45
CA ASP A 364 -33.48 -12.41 -11.10
C ASP A 364 -33.69 -12.28 -9.57
N GLU A 365 -34.94 -12.12 -9.13
CA GLU A 365 -35.30 -12.04 -7.70
C GLU A 365 -34.92 -13.28 -6.88
N ARG A 366 -34.66 -14.41 -7.56
CA ARG A 366 -34.20 -15.66 -6.95
C ARG A 366 -32.68 -15.80 -7.02
N GLN A 367 -31.98 -14.72 -7.38
CA GLN A 367 -30.53 -14.64 -7.53
C GLN A 367 -30.01 -15.62 -8.59
N ILE A 368 -30.81 -15.90 -9.61
CA ILE A 368 -30.43 -16.75 -10.73
C ILE A 368 -29.87 -15.87 -11.85
N LEU A 369 -28.68 -16.22 -12.35
CA LEU A 369 -28.04 -15.51 -13.46
C LEU A 369 -28.94 -15.50 -14.70
N THR A 370 -29.22 -14.30 -15.22
CA THR A 370 -30.05 -14.12 -16.42
C THR A 370 -29.19 -14.19 -17.69
N PRO A 371 -29.80 -14.35 -18.88
CA PRO A 371 -29.08 -14.18 -20.15
C PRO A 371 -28.41 -12.80 -20.28
N LEU A 372 -29.06 -11.73 -19.77
CA LEU A 372 -28.50 -10.38 -19.76
C LEU A 372 -27.26 -10.29 -18.88
N GLY A 373 -27.29 -10.86 -17.67
CA GLY A 373 -26.13 -10.93 -16.79
C GLY A 373 -25.00 -11.74 -17.39
N TRP A 374 -25.30 -12.89 -17.99
CA TRP A 374 -24.30 -13.74 -18.63
C TRP A 374 -23.60 -13.06 -19.83
N TRP A 375 -24.35 -12.29 -20.63
CA TRP A 375 -23.79 -11.52 -21.74
C TRP A 375 -23.03 -10.27 -21.27
N GLY A 376 -23.61 -9.55 -20.30
CA GLY A 376 -23.21 -8.20 -19.98
C GLY A 376 -22.15 -8.09 -18.88
N LEU A 377 -22.11 -8.99 -17.89
CA LEU A 377 -21.14 -8.92 -16.79
C LEU A 377 -19.68 -8.95 -17.28
N PRO A 378 -19.26 -9.90 -18.14
CA PRO A 378 -17.87 -9.91 -18.58
C PRO A 378 -17.49 -8.67 -19.38
N LYS A 379 -18.42 -8.15 -20.20
CA LYS A 379 -18.22 -6.92 -20.97
C LYS A 379 -18.15 -5.68 -20.07
N ALA A 380 -18.90 -5.66 -18.98
CA ALA A 380 -18.86 -4.59 -18.00
C ALA A 380 -17.50 -4.55 -17.26
N LEU A 381 -16.95 -5.72 -16.87
CA LEU A 381 -15.60 -5.79 -16.30
C LEU A 381 -14.53 -5.41 -17.32
N GLU A 382 -14.64 -5.88 -18.56
CA GLU A 382 -13.72 -5.46 -19.63
C GLU A 382 -13.74 -3.95 -19.85
N LEU A 383 -14.92 -3.31 -19.75
CA LEU A 383 -15.06 -1.86 -19.84
C LEU A 383 -14.46 -1.16 -18.62
N ALA A 384 -14.74 -1.66 -17.41
CA ALA A 384 -14.27 -1.09 -16.14
C ALA A 384 -12.75 -1.05 -16.04
N TRP A 385 -12.07 -2.10 -16.50
CA TRP A 385 -10.61 -2.26 -16.38
C TRP A 385 -9.85 -1.87 -17.64
N SER A 386 -10.55 -1.43 -18.69
CA SER A 386 -9.87 -0.94 -19.89
C SER A 386 -9.44 0.51 -19.65
N PRO A 387 -8.17 0.86 -19.94
CA PRO A 387 -7.72 2.24 -19.80
C PRO A 387 -8.55 3.15 -20.69
N SER A 388 -9.05 4.25 -20.09
CA SER A 388 -9.90 5.26 -20.73
C SER A 388 -9.15 6.12 -21.75
#